data_AF-A0A4Y7IW33-F1
#
_entry.id   AF-A0A4Y7IW33-F1
#
_cell.length_a   1.000
_cell.length_b   1.000
_cell.length_c   1.000
_cell.angle_alpha   90.00
_cell.angle_beta   90.00
_cell.angle_gamma   90.00
#
_symmetry.space_group_name_H-M   'P 1'
#
loop_
_entity.id
_entity.type
_entity.pdbx_description
1 polymer ?
#
loop_
_entity_poly.entity_id
_entity_poly.type
_entity_poly.pdbx_seq_one_letter_code
_entity_poly.pdbx_strand_id
1 'polypeptide(L)'
;MAAPTISFIIGVIGNIVCMLVFLSPITTFKTIVKKKSTGNFKGIPYICTLLSTSLWTYYGLLKPDGMLIVTVNGAGAILQAIYVTLFIIYAPKDSKITHLKLVGILNVGFCGAVLLITLLATHGSLRLTIVGSICAGVTLGMYGAPLGAMKNVIATKSVEYMPFMLTFFLFLNGGVWCVYSVLVKDFFLGVPSVIGFVLGSVQ
;
A
#
# COMPACT_ATOMS: atom_id res chain seq x y z
N MET A 1 10.95 2.22 33.50
CA MET A 1 10.53 2.13 32.08
C MET A 1 10.40 3.55 31.56
N ALA A 2 11.14 3.93 30.52
CA ALA A 2 10.98 5.25 29.89
C ALA A 2 9.60 5.34 29.23
N ALA A 3 8.96 6.51 29.29
CA ALA A 3 7.70 6.74 28.62
C ALA A 3 7.86 6.56 27.09
N PRO A 4 6.87 5.97 26.39
CA PRO A 4 6.93 5.85 24.94
C PRO A 4 7.01 7.23 24.29
N THR A 5 7.87 7.36 23.27
CA THR A 5 8.01 8.61 22.53
C THR A 5 6.74 8.92 21.75
N ILE A 6 6.49 10.19 21.44
CA ILE A 6 5.33 10.61 20.64
C ILE A 6 5.35 9.92 19.26
N SER A 7 6.53 9.77 18.65
CA SER A 7 6.67 9.05 17.37
C SER A 7 6.23 7.59 17.47
N PHE A 8 6.51 6.91 18.58
CA PHE A 8 6.07 5.54 18.80
C PHE A 8 4.54 5.44 18.90
N ILE A 9 3.91 6.31 19.70
CA ILE A 9 2.44 6.33 19.86
C ILE A 9 1.75 6.58 18.51
N ILE A 10 2.20 7.61 17.78
CA ILE A 10 1.64 7.94 16.47
C ILE A 10 1.84 6.80 15.47
N GLY A 11 3.01 6.16 15.46
CA GLY A 11 3.27 5.03 14.56
C GLY A 11 2.44 3.79 14.90
N VAL A 12 2.13 3.54 16.18
CA VAL A 12 1.19 2.47 16.59
C VAL A 12 -0.23 2.78 16.11
N ILE A 13 -0.70 4.03 16.25
CA ILE A 13 -1.99 4.45 15.70
C ILE A 13 -2.01 4.25 14.17
N GLY A 14 -0.92 4.62 13.49
CA GLY A 14 -0.76 4.45 12.04
C GLY A 14 -0.83 2.98 11.62
N ASN A 15 -0.21 2.09 12.40
CA ASN A 15 -0.32 0.65 12.20
C ASN A 15 -1.76 0.17 12.31
N ILE A 16 -2.49 0.56 13.37
CA ILE A 16 -3.88 0.15 13.60
C ILE A 16 -4.77 0.63 12.45
N VAL A 17 -4.71 1.91 12.09
CA VAL A 17 -5.51 2.50 11.02
C VAL A 17 -5.22 1.82 9.67
N CYS A 18 -3.94 1.61 9.35
CA CYS A 18 -3.54 0.96 8.12
C CYS A 18 -4.01 -0.51 8.06
N MET A 19 -3.97 -1.24 9.19
CA MET A 19 -4.51 -2.59 9.27
C MET A 19 -6.01 -2.62 9.01
N LEU A 20 -6.78 -1.66 9.52
CA LEU A 20 -8.22 -1.57 9.20
C LEU A 20 -8.46 -1.37 7.69
N VAL A 21 -7.64 -0.54 7.03
CA VAL A 21 -7.69 -0.36 5.57
C VAL A 21 -7.36 -1.68 4.86
N PHE A 22 -6.31 -2.38 5.27
CA PHE A 22 -5.93 -3.66 4.69
C PHE A 22 -6.95 -4.77 4.89
N LEU A 23 -7.70 -4.76 6.00
CA LEU A 23 -8.77 -5.71 6.29
C LEU A 23 -10.09 -5.40 5.55
N SER A 24 -10.24 -4.19 4.99
CA SER A 24 -11.46 -3.79 4.27
C SER A 24 -11.91 -4.77 3.17
N PRO A 25 -11.02 -5.42 2.38
CA PRO A 25 -11.43 -6.33 1.32
C PRO A 25 -11.85 -7.73 1.80
N ILE A 26 -11.78 -8.05 3.10
CA ILE A 26 -12.12 -9.39 3.62
C ILE A 26 -13.53 -9.81 3.18
N THR A 27 -14.50 -8.91 3.26
CA THR A 27 -15.89 -9.21 2.88
C THR A 27 -16.00 -9.51 1.39
N THR A 28 -15.31 -8.75 0.55
CA THR A 28 -15.18 -9.00 -0.90
C THR A 28 -14.58 -10.36 -1.20
N PHE A 29 -13.46 -10.72 -0.56
CA PHE A 29 -12.81 -12.01 -0.79
C PHE A 29 -13.61 -13.19 -0.25
N LYS A 30 -14.35 -13.03 0.85
CA LYS A 30 -15.34 -14.02 1.30
C LYS A 30 -16.38 -14.29 0.20
N THR A 31 -16.87 -13.25 -0.47
CA THR A 31 -17.79 -13.42 -1.61
C THR A 31 -17.14 -14.14 -2.78
N ILE A 32 -15.90 -13.80 -3.15
CA ILE A 32 -15.16 -14.47 -4.23
C ILE A 32 -15.00 -15.97 -3.95
N VAL A 33 -14.58 -16.33 -2.74
CA VAL A 33 -14.40 -17.73 -2.33
C VAL A 33 -15.72 -18.49 -2.34
N LYS A 34 -16.80 -17.88 -1.81
CA LYS A 34 -18.14 -18.49 -1.78
C LYS A 34 -18.71 -18.71 -3.17
N LYS A 35 -18.54 -17.74 -4.08
CA LYS A 35 -19.02 -17.81 -5.47
C LYS A 35 -18.08 -18.55 -6.41
N LYS A 36 -16.87 -18.90 -5.95
CA LYS A 36 -15.80 -19.50 -6.77
C LYS A 36 -15.51 -18.71 -8.05
N SER A 37 -15.70 -17.40 -8.01
CA SER A 37 -15.56 -16.50 -9.16
C SER A 37 -15.21 -15.09 -8.69
N THR A 38 -14.32 -14.42 -9.42
CA THR A 38 -13.99 -13.01 -9.18
C THR A 38 -15.09 -12.05 -9.63
N GLY A 39 -16.06 -12.50 -10.44
CA GLY A 39 -17.08 -11.62 -11.02
C GLY A 39 -16.45 -10.39 -11.68
N ASN A 40 -16.93 -9.20 -11.30
CA ASN A 40 -16.43 -7.90 -11.78
C ASN A 40 -15.36 -7.27 -10.86
N PHE A 41 -14.90 -7.97 -9.83
CA PHE A 41 -13.86 -7.45 -8.94
C PHE A 41 -12.52 -7.33 -9.68
N LYS A 42 -11.78 -6.25 -9.43
CA LYS A 42 -10.49 -5.97 -10.06
C LYS A 42 -9.34 -6.48 -9.18
N GLY A 43 -8.41 -7.24 -9.75
CA GLY A 43 -7.25 -7.79 -9.03
C GLY A 43 -6.06 -6.84 -8.93
N ILE A 44 -5.96 -5.89 -9.86
CA ILE A 44 -4.83 -4.95 -9.98
C ILE A 44 -4.52 -4.19 -8.67
N PRO A 45 -5.50 -3.63 -7.92
CA PRO A 45 -5.21 -2.90 -6.69
C PRO A 45 -4.44 -3.76 -5.66
N TYR A 46 -4.78 -5.04 -5.53
CA TYR A 46 -4.11 -5.95 -4.59
C TYR A 46 -2.67 -6.27 -5.04
N ILE A 47 -2.45 -6.44 -6.35
CA ILE A 47 -1.10 -6.68 -6.92
C ILE A 47 -0.19 -5.46 -6.72
N CYS A 48 -0.71 -4.26 -6.95
CA CYS A 48 0.02 -3.01 -6.73
C CYS A 48 0.30 -2.76 -5.25
N THR A 49 -0.68 -3.05 -4.38
CA THR A 49 -0.51 -2.90 -2.93
C THR A 49 0.48 -3.93 -2.38
N LEU A 50 0.52 -5.16 -2.90
CA LEU A 50 1.55 -6.15 -2.56
C LEU A 50 2.94 -5.63 -2.90
N LEU A 51 3.12 -5.03 -4.09
CA LEU A 51 4.40 -4.44 -4.49
C LEU A 51 4.79 -3.32 -3.53
N SER A 52 3.89 -2.37 -3.31
CA SER A 52 4.14 -1.21 -2.45
C SER A 52 4.50 -1.62 -1.03
N THR A 53 3.71 -2.50 -0.42
CA THR A 53 3.96 -3.00 0.94
C THR A 53 5.26 -3.81 1.03
N SER A 54 5.62 -4.59 0.01
CA SER A 54 6.90 -5.30 -0.02
C SER A 54 8.09 -4.33 -0.07
N LEU A 55 8.02 -3.30 -0.92
CA LEU A 55 9.07 -2.28 -1.02
C LEU A 55 9.19 -1.44 0.25
N TRP A 56 8.06 -1.03 0.85
CA TRP A 56 8.06 -0.30 2.12
C TRP A 56 8.57 -1.15 3.29
N THR A 57 8.31 -2.45 3.29
CA THR A 57 8.90 -3.39 4.25
C THR A 57 10.42 -3.39 4.09
N TYR A 58 10.92 -3.50 2.86
CA TYR A 58 12.35 -3.45 2.58
C TYR A 58 12.97 -2.11 3.00
N TYR A 59 12.32 -0.98 2.68
CA TYR A 59 12.73 0.35 3.13
C TYR A 59 12.83 0.44 4.65
N GLY A 60 11.82 -0.05 5.38
CA GLY A 60 11.81 -0.07 6.84
C GLY A 60 12.93 -0.93 7.43
N LEU A 61 13.29 -2.04 6.79
CA LEU A 61 14.41 -2.89 7.23
C LEU A 61 15.78 -2.20 7.04
N LEU A 62 15.91 -1.31 6.07
CA LEU A 62 17.12 -0.53 5.83
C LEU A 62 17.23 0.69 6.75
N LYS A 63 16.11 1.21 7.23
CA LYS A 63 16.04 2.46 8.01
C LYS A 63 16.32 2.17 9.50
N PRO A 64 17.22 2.92 10.16
CA PRO A 64 17.28 2.95 11.62
C PRO A 64 15.92 3.31 12.20
N ASP A 65 15.48 2.57 13.23
CA ASP A 65 14.16 2.72 13.86
C ASP A 65 12.96 2.53 12.91
N GLY A 66 13.14 1.84 11.79
CA GLY A 66 12.09 1.56 10.80
C GLY A 66 11.06 0.49 11.22
N MET A 67 11.09 -0.01 12.46
CA MET A 67 10.27 -1.14 12.92
C MET A 67 8.76 -0.93 12.70
N LEU A 68 8.26 0.28 12.94
CA LEU A 68 6.83 0.58 12.76
C LEU A 68 6.42 0.60 11.28
N ILE A 69 7.37 0.88 10.37
CA ILE A 69 7.16 0.78 8.92
C ILE A 69 7.19 -0.69 8.49
N VAL A 70 8.13 -1.48 9.02
CA VAL A 70 8.26 -2.92 8.73
C VAL A 70 7.03 -3.69 9.18
N THR A 71 6.54 -3.45 10.38
CA THR A 71 5.41 -4.20 10.97
C THR A 71 4.13 -4.01 10.17
N VAL A 72 3.73 -2.77 9.89
CA VAL A 72 2.51 -2.47 9.12
C VAL A 72 2.60 -3.01 7.69
N ASN A 73 3.72 -2.79 7.01
CA ASN A 73 3.86 -3.14 5.60
C ASN A 73 4.13 -4.64 5.43
N GLY A 74 4.82 -5.28 6.36
CA GLY A 74 5.01 -6.73 6.36
C GLY A 74 3.68 -7.45 6.56
N ALA A 75 2.87 -7.02 7.52
CA ALA A 75 1.51 -7.54 7.69
C ALA A 75 0.64 -7.28 6.45
N GLY A 76 0.74 -6.08 5.88
CA GLY A 76 0.10 -5.72 4.61
C GLY A 76 0.52 -6.65 3.47
N ALA A 77 1.81 -6.88 3.27
CA ALA A 77 2.34 -7.74 2.22
C ALA A 77 1.82 -9.18 2.34
N ILE A 78 1.80 -9.73 3.56
CA ILE A 78 1.23 -11.07 3.82
C ILE A 78 -0.26 -11.11 3.42
N LEU A 79 -1.04 -10.13 3.87
CA LEU A 79 -2.47 -10.09 3.59
C LEU A 79 -2.75 -9.89 2.09
N GLN A 80 -2.01 -9.01 1.42
CA GLN A 80 -2.13 -8.78 -0.01
C GLN A 80 -1.70 -10.01 -0.82
N ALA A 81 -0.69 -10.75 -0.37
CA ALA A 81 -0.30 -12.01 -1.00
C ALA A 81 -1.43 -13.05 -0.92
N ILE A 82 -2.14 -13.12 0.22
CA ILE A 82 -3.33 -13.97 0.37
C ILE A 82 -4.42 -13.53 -0.62
N TYR A 83 -4.74 -12.24 -0.69
CA TYR A 83 -5.74 -11.69 -1.62
C TYR A 83 -5.40 -11.95 -3.09
N VAL A 84 -4.17 -11.66 -3.50
CA VAL A 84 -3.70 -11.92 -4.87
C VAL A 84 -3.80 -13.41 -5.20
N THR A 85 -3.40 -14.29 -4.27
CA THR A 85 -3.50 -15.74 -4.46
C THR A 85 -4.94 -16.19 -4.64
N LEU A 86 -5.84 -15.78 -3.74
CA LEU A 86 -7.26 -16.11 -3.86
C LEU A 86 -7.87 -15.56 -5.15
N PHE A 87 -7.53 -14.33 -5.53
CA PHE A 87 -8.00 -13.72 -6.77
C PHE A 87 -7.58 -14.55 -7.99
N ILE A 88 -6.30 -14.91 -8.07
CA ILE A 88 -5.77 -15.71 -9.18
C ILE A 88 -6.45 -17.08 -9.23
N ILE A 89 -6.61 -17.77 -8.10
CA ILE A 89 -7.26 -19.10 -8.06
C ILE A 89 -8.65 -19.07 -8.71
N TYR A 90 -9.48 -18.08 -8.33
CA TYR A 90 -10.88 -17.97 -8.75
C TYR A 90 -11.12 -17.10 -9.99
N ALA A 91 -10.06 -16.54 -10.60
CA ALA A 91 -10.18 -15.76 -11.82
C ALA A 91 -10.44 -16.66 -13.06
N PRO A 92 -11.25 -16.19 -14.04
CA PRO A 92 -11.37 -16.80 -15.37
C PRO A 92 -10.00 -16.95 -16.05
N LYS A 93 -9.84 -17.93 -16.96
CA LYS A 93 -8.54 -18.28 -17.58
C LYS A 93 -7.80 -17.06 -18.16
N ASP A 94 -8.48 -16.22 -18.94
CA ASP A 94 -7.85 -15.07 -19.60
C ASP A 94 -7.42 -13.99 -18.59
N SER A 95 -8.26 -13.74 -17.59
CA SER A 95 -7.96 -12.84 -16.48
C SER A 95 -6.79 -13.38 -15.64
N LYS A 96 -6.80 -14.69 -15.33
CA LYS A 96 -5.76 -15.38 -14.56
C LYS A 96 -4.38 -15.21 -15.18
N ILE A 97 -4.24 -15.42 -16.49
CA ILE A 97 -2.95 -15.26 -17.19
C ILE A 97 -2.47 -13.81 -17.12
N THR A 98 -3.37 -12.86 -17.35
CA THR A 98 -3.05 -11.42 -17.27
C THR A 98 -2.55 -11.03 -15.87
N HIS A 99 -3.24 -11.46 -14.82
CA HIS A 99 -2.86 -11.14 -13.44
C HIS A 99 -1.58 -11.87 -13.00
N LEU A 100 -1.37 -13.12 -13.42
CA LEU A 100 -0.11 -13.84 -13.20
C LEU A 100 1.08 -13.13 -13.85
N LYS A 101 0.93 -12.66 -15.10
CA LYS A 101 1.96 -11.85 -15.77
C LYS A 101 2.26 -10.58 -15.00
N LEU A 102 1.23 -9.86 -14.53
CA LEU A 102 1.41 -8.66 -13.72
C LEU A 102 2.12 -8.95 -12.39
N VAL A 103 1.79 -10.04 -11.70
CA VAL A 103 2.51 -10.48 -10.50
C VAL A 103 3.97 -10.79 -10.81
N GLY A 104 4.22 -11.55 -11.89
CA GLY A 104 5.57 -11.89 -12.32
C GLY A 104 6.41 -10.64 -12.67
N ILE A 105 5.84 -9.69 -13.40
CA ILE A 105 6.53 -8.45 -13.79
C ILE A 105 6.77 -7.54 -12.59
N LEU A 106 5.74 -7.27 -11.77
CA LEU A 106 5.81 -6.26 -10.72
C LEU A 106 6.43 -6.81 -9.42
N ASN A 107 5.93 -7.94 -8.93
CA ASN A 107 6.28 -8.45 -7.60
C ASN A 107 7.50 -9.38 -7.62
N VAL A 108 7.77 -10.08 -8.73
CA VAL A 108 8.96 -10.92 -8.86
C VAL A 108 10.07 -10.16 -9.59
N GLY A 109 9.78 -9.69 -10.81
CA GLY A 109 10.75 -9.01 -11.67
C GLY A 109 11.21 -7.67 -11.10
N PHE A 110 10.32 -6.69 -11.02
CA PHE A 110 10.65 -5.34 -10.58
C PHE A 110 11.07 -5.29 -9.12
N CYS A 111 10.27 -5.84 -8.20
CA CYS A 111 10.64 -5.90 -6.77
C CYS A 111 11.97 -6.65 -6.57
N GLY A 112 12.11 -7.84 -7.16
CA GLY A 112 13.34 -8.62 -7.06
C GLY A 112 14.56 -7.90 -7.63
N ALA A 113 14.42 -7.20 -8.76
CA ALA A 113 15.49 -6.38 -9.34
C ALA A 113 15.87 -5.22 -8.42
N VAL A 114 14.91 -4.52 -7.82
CA VAL A 114 15.19 -3.46 -6.84
C VAL A 114 15.99 -4.02 -5.68
N LEU A 115 15.56 -5.14 -5.08
CA LEU A 115 16.28 -5.78 -3.98
C LEU A 115 17.69 -6.21 -4.38
N LEU A 116 17.83 -6.95 -5.50
CA LEU A 116 19.13 -7.46 -5.95
C LEU A 116 20.10 -6.32 -6.28
N ILE A 117 19.69 -5.35 -7.09
CA ILE A 117 20.55 -4.24 -7.52
C ILE A 117 20.97 -3.41 -6.31
N THR A 118 20.04 -3.06 -5.42
CA THR A 118 20.37 -2.21 -4.28
C THR A 118 21.21 -2.93 -3.23
N LEU A 119 21.02 -4.25 -3.03
CA LEU A 119 21.87 -5.04 -2.14
C LEU A 119 23.30 -5.21 -2.68
N LEU A 120 23.47 -5.37 -3.99
CA LEU A 120 24.76 -5.64 -4.63
C LEU A 120 25.54 -4.39 -5.03
N ALA A 121 24.87 -3.33 -5.46
CA ALA A 121 25.51 -2.17 -6.09
C ALA A 121 25.46 -0.87 -5.26
N THR A 122 24.79 -0.87 -4.10
CA THR A 122 24.62 0.34 -3.28
C THR A 122 24.83 0.04 -1.79
N HIS A 123 25.28 1.01 -1.01
CA HIS A 123 25.55 0.84 0.42
C HIS A 123 25.05 2.03 1.25
N GLY A 124 24.79 1.80 2.53
CA GLY A 124 24.49 2.84 3.52
C GLY A 124 23.35 3.79 3.10
N SER A 125 23.61 5.10 3.20
CA SER A 125 22.64 6.15 2.91
C SER A 125 22.17 6.17 1.45
N LEU A 126 23.03 5.84 0.49
CA LEU A 126 22.67 5.80 -0.92
C LEU A 126 21.58 4.74 -1.18
N ARG A 127 21.73 3.56 -0.57
CA ARG A 127 20.74 2.47 -0.65
C ARG A 127 19.37 2.93 -0.12
N LEU A 128 19.37 3.56 1.06
CA LEU A 128 18.16 4.07 1.69
C LEU A 128 17.47 5.13 0.82
N THR A 129 18.23 6.05 0.23
CA THR A 129 17.72 7.11 -0.66
C THR A 129 17.10 6.53 -1.93
N ILE A 130 17.75 5.58 -2.59
CA ILE A 130 17.24 4.96 -3.82
C ILE A 130 15.93 4.19 -3.52
N VAL A 131 15.95 3.33 -2.50
CA VAL A 131 14.78 2.52 -2.14
C VAL A 131 13.63 3.41 -1.68
N GLY A 132 13.90 4.43 -0.85
CA GLY A 132 12.89 5.39 -0.40
C GLY A 132 12.26 6.16 -1.56
N SER A 133 13.07 6.59 -2.53
CA SER A 133 12.58 7.28 -3.74
C SER A 133 11.66 6.39 -4.57
N ILE A 134 12.02 5.11 -4.75
CA ILE A 134 11.19 4.13 -5.45
C ILE A 134 9.88 3.88 -4.70
N CYS A 135 9.93 3.71 -3.37
CA CYS A 135 8.74 3.54 -2.55
C CYS A 135 7.79 4.72 -2.68
N ALA A 136 8.30 5.95 -2.57
CA ALA A 136 7.52 7.16 -2.76
C ALA A 136 6.91 7.21 -4.17
N GLY A 137 7.70 6.99 -5.21
CA GLY A 137 7.21 6.98 -6.59
C GLY A 137 6.11 5.96 -6.87
N VAL A 138 6.25 4.74 -6.34
CA VAL A 138 5.21 3.69 -6.44
C VAL A 138 3.94 4.12 -5.72
N THR A 139 4.05 4.65 -4.50
CA THR A 139 2.88 5.12 -3.74
C THR A 139 2.19 6.29 -4.45
N LEU A 140 2.94 7.23 -5.03
CA LEU A 140 2.37 8.33 -5.81
C LEU A 140 1.64 7.82 -7.07
N GLY A 141 2.20 6.84 -7.78
CA GLY A 141 1.54 6.21 -8.91
C GLY A 141 0.20 5.55 -8.52
N MET A 142 0.13 4.94 -7.33
CA MET A 142 -1.11 4.34 -6.81
C MET A 142 -2.22 5.36 -6.55
N TYR A 143 -1.89 6.64 -6.29
CA TYR A 143 -2.89 7.70 -6.17
C TYR A 143 -3.64 8.02 -7.46
N GLY A 144 -3.22 7.46 -8.60
CA GLY A 144 -4.02 7.48 -9.83
C GLY A 144 -5.41 6.83 -9.65
N ALA A 145 -5.54 5.81 -8.81
CA ALA A 145 -6.81 5.14 -8.55
C ALA A 145 -7.85 6.04 -7.84
N PRO A 146 -7.57 6.67 -6.68
CA PRO A 146 -8.50 7.60 -6.04
C PRO A 146 -8.79 8.84 -6.90
N LEU A 147 -7.81 9.36 -7.65
CA LEU A 147 -8.05 10.44 -8.63
C LEU A 147 -9.07 10.03 -9.70
N GLY A 148 -8.94 8.83 -10.25
CA GLY A 148 -9.90 8.27 -11.19
C GLY A 148 -11.29 8.08 -10.58
N ALA A 149 -11.37 7.67 -9.32
CA ALA A 149 -12.63 7.55 -8.60
C ALA A 149 -13.31 8.92 -8.41
N MET A 150 -12.57 9.96 -7.99
CA MET A 150 -13.11 11.33 -7.87
C MET A 150 -13.64 11.86 -9.21
N LYS A 151 -12.90 11.63 -10.31
CA LYS A 151 -13.35 11.99 -11.66
C LYS A 151 -14.69 11.33 -11.98
N ASN A 152 -14.85 10.05 -11.64
CA ASN A 152 -16.11 9.35 -11.86
C ASN A 152 -17.23 9.94 -11.02
N VAL A 153 -17.01 10.25 -9.73
CA VAL A 153 -18.02 10.89 -8.86
C VAL A 153 -18.49 12.22 -9.44
N ILE A 154 -17.57 13.07 -9.92
CA ILE A 154 -17.90 14.37 -10.51
C ILE A 154 -18.72 14.21 -11.79
N ALA A 155 -18.37 13.23 -12.62
CA ALA A 155 -19.01 12.97 -13.90
C ALA A 155 -20.39 12.30 -13.76
N THR A 156 -20.53 11.33 -12.85
CA THR A 156 -21.78 10.56 -12.65
C THR A 156 -22.70 11.19 -11.61
N LYS A 157 -22.21 12.16 -10.83
CA LYS A 157 -22.92 12.74 -9.67
C LYS A 157 -23.35 11.70 -8.63
N SER A 158 -22.61 10.59 -8.55
CA SER A 158 -22.89 9.48 -7.65
C SER A 158 -21.64 9.04 -6.89
N VAL A 159 -21.79 8.76 -5.59
CA VAL A 159 -20.72 8.26 -4.70
C VAL A 159 -20.65 6.74 -4.63
N GLU A 160 -21.36 6.03 -5.51
CA GLU A 160 -21.40 4.56 -5.53
C GLU A 160 -20.00 3.91 -5.58
N TYR A 161 -19.05 4.55 -6.27
CA TYR A 161 -17.67 4.08 -6.41
C TYR A 161 -16.71 4.57 -5.31
N MET A 162 -17.18 5.37 -4.35
CA MET A 162 -16.38 5.98 -3.29
C MET A 162 -17.07 5.88 -1.92
N PRO A 163 -16.97 4.72 -1.25
CA PRO A 163 -17.60 4.55 0.05
C PRO A 163 -16.93 5.41 1.13
N PHE A 164 -17.72 6.23 1.81
CA PHE A 164 -17.27 7.22 2.81
C PHE A 164 -16.30 6.63 3.85
N MET A 165 -16.64 5.47 4.44
CA MET A 165 -15.81 4.87 5.50
C MET A 165 -14.41 4.51 5.00
N LEU A 166 -14.28 3.99 3.78
CA LEU A 166 -12.97 3.67 3.20
C LEU A 166 -12.15 4.94 2.99
N THR A 167 -12.77 5.98 2.40
CA THR A 167 -12.12 7.28 2.20
C THR A 167 -11.69 7.90 3.53
N PHE A 168 -12.54 7.87 4.55
CA PHE A 168 -12.24 8.41 5.88
C PHE A 168 -11.03 7.71 6.52
N PHE A 169 -10.96 6.38 6.45
CA PHE A 169 -9.79 5.64 6.97
C PHE A 169 -8.53 5.89 6.12
N LEU A 170 -8.63 6.12 4.82
CA LEU A 170 -7.51 6.52 3.97
C LEU A 170 -7.00 7.93 4.32
N PHE A 171 -7.91 8.87 4.59
CA PHE A 171 -7.60 10.20 5.09
C PHE A 171 -6.86 10.14 6.43
N LEU A 172 -7.40 9.39 7.40
CA LEU A 172 -6.74 9.19 8.69
C LEU A 172 -5.37 8.53 8.53
N ASN A 173 -5.26 7.53 7.66
CA ASN A 173 -3.99 6.88 7.37
C ASN A 173 -2.96 7.90 6.83
N GLY A 174 -3.33 8.68 5.82
CA GLY A 174 -2.47 9.73 5.26
C GLY A 174 -2.04 10.76 6.31
N GLY A 175 -2.97 11.23 7.14
CA GLY A 175 -2.69 12.21 8.19
C GLY A 175 -1.76 11.68 9.28
N VAL A 176 -2.01 10.46 9.77
CA VAL A 176 -1.18 9.83 10.81
C VAL A 176 0.23 9.57 10.30
N TRP A 177 0.38 9.01 9.08
CA TRP A 177 1.70 8.77 8.50
C TRP A 177 2.42 10.06 8.10
N CYS A 178 1.69 11.11 7.75
CA CYS A 178 2.25 12.46 7.56
C CYS A 178 2.87 12.97 8.88
N VAL A 179 2.12 12.95 9.99
CA VAL A 179 2.64 13.37 11.30
C VAL A 179 3.82 12.49 11.71
N TYR A 180 3.70 11.17 11.57
CA TYR A 180 4.78 10.23 11.88
C TYR A 180 6.06 10.58 11.11
N SER A 181 5.95 10.82 9.79
CA SER A 181 7.09 11.13 8.92
C SER A 181 7.82 12.41 9.34
N VAL A 182 7.09 13.43 9.80
CA VAL A 182 7.68 14.67 10.31
C VAL A 182 8.45 14.41 11.60
N LEU A 183 7.88 13.61 12.50
CA LEU A 183 8.50 13.25 13.79
C LEU A 183 9.79 12.45 13.60
N VAL A 184 9.84 11.55 12.61
CA VAL A 184 11.03 10.73 12.30
C VAL A 184 11.92 11.34 11.22
N LYS A 185 11.64 12.58 10.79
CA LYS A 185 12.37 13.31 9.75
C LYS A 185 12.56 12.50 8.45
N ASP A 186 11.52 11.80 8.04
CA ASP A 186 11.51 10.94 6.85
C ASP A 186 10.77 11.59 5.68
N PHE A 187 11.54 12.19 4.78
CA PHE A 187 11.00 12.85 3.60
C PHE A 187 10.35 11.87 2.62
N PHE A 188 10.90 10.66 2.47
CA PHE A 188 10.40 9.67 1.51
C PHE A 188 9.03 9.15 1.93
N LEU A 189 8.80 9.00 3.23
CA LEU A 189 7.50 8.68 3.79
C LEU A 189 6.55 9.88 3.80
N GLY A 190 7.08 11.08 4.05
CA GLY A 190 6.29 12.30 4.21
C GLY A 190 5.64 12.79 2.93
N VAL A 191 6.37 12.89 1.82
CA VAL A 191 5.84 13.37 0.53
C VAL A 191 4.58 12.60 0.09
N PRO A 192 4.60 11.26 -0.05
CA PRO A 192 3.40 10.52 -0.42
C PRO A 192 2.31 10.66 0.65
N SER A 193 2.65 10.63 1.95
CA SER A 193 1.64 10.75 3.01
C SER A 193 0.89 12.09 3.00
N VAL A 194 1.59 13.20 2.74
CA VAL A 194 0.98 14.53 2.57
C VAL A 194 0.03 14.53 1.37
N ILE A 195 0.47 14.01 0.23
CA ILE A 195 -0.36 13.94 -0.97
C ILE A 195 -1.59 13.06 -0.73
N GLY A 196 -1.41 11.90 -0.09
CA GLY A 196 -2.50 11.01 0.30
C GLY A 196 -3.48 11.68 1.26
N PHE A 197 -3.00 12.46 2.22
CA PHE A 197 -3.83 13.23 3.15
C PHE A 197 -4.66 14.30 2.42
N VAL A 198 -4.03 15.04 1.51
CA VAL A 198 -4.72 16.05 0.68
C VAL A 198 -5.78 15.39 -0.20
N LEU A 199 -5.44 14.30 -0.89
CA LEU A 199 -6.41 13.57 -1.70
C LEU A 199 -7.57 13.05 -0.86
N GLY A 200 -7.29 12.44 0.29
CA GLY A 200 -8.33 11.98 1.22
C GLY A 200 -9.19 13.10 1.81
N SER A 201 -8.68 14.34 1.85
CA SER A 201 -9.47 15.51 2.27
C SER A 201 -10.39 16.03 1.17
N VAL A 202 -10.02 15.82 -0.10
CA VAL A 202 -10.80 16.23 -1.28
C VAL A 202 -11.89 15.21 -1.62
N GLN A 203 -11.63 13.93 -1.36
CA GLN A 203 -12.55 12.81 -1.55
C GLN A 203 -13.74 12.85 -0.58
#